data_AF-A0A356JZA3-F1
#
_entry.id   AF-A0A356JZA3-F1
#
_cell.length_a   1.000
_cell.length_b   1.000
_cell.length_c   1.000
_cell.angle_alpha   90.00
_cell.angle_beta   90.00
_cell.angle_gamma   90.00
#
_symmetry.space_group_name_H-M   'P 1'
#
loop_
_entity.id
_entity.type
_entity.pdbx_description
1 polymer ?
#
loop_
_entity_poly.entity_id
_entity_poly.type
_entity_poly.pdbx_seq_one_letter_code
_entity_poly.pdbx_strand_id
1 'polypeptide(L)' 'MADFEEEKNTVFVPQKIFMQRAIELAKKGGGKVHPNPLVGAVIEKDGKIIAEGFHHEYGNLHAERDALK' A
#
# COMPACT_ATOMS: atom_id res chain seq x y z
N MET A 1 4.36 -16.06 33.29
CA MET A 1 4.45 -17.32 32.51
C MET A 1 3.16 -17.41 31.74
N ALA A 2 3.24 -17.54 30.40
CA ALA A 2 2.28 -17.08 29.39
C ALA A 2 2.39 -15.55 29.19
N ASP A 3 2.86 -14.97 28.08
CA ASP A 3 3.00 -15.42 26.68
C ASP A 3 4.16 -14.66 25.98
N PHE A 4 5.35 -15.27 25.89
CA PHE A 4 6.51 -14.72 25.14
C PHE A 4 6.96 -15.69 24.04
N GLU A 5 6.01 -16.32 23.34
CA GLU A 5 6.30 -17.34 22.32
C GLU A 5 5.56 -17.14 20.98
N GLU A 6 5.40 -15.91 20.50
CA GLU A 6 4.81 -15.68 19.16
C GLU A 6 5.59 -14.69 18.26
N GLU A 7 6.92 -14.58 18.43
CA GLU A 7 7.77 -13.67 17.63
C GLU A 7 8.71 -14.38 16.62
N LYS A 8 8.46 -15.65 16.28
CA LYS A 8 9.42 -16.45 15.50
C LYS A 8 8.87 -17.02 14.18
N ASN A 9 8.27 -16.19 13.34
CA ASN A 9 8.17 -16.55 11.91
C ASN A 9 8.00 -15.36 10.94
N THR A 10 8.57 -14.20 11.23
CA THR A 10 8.49 -13.07 10.29
C THR A 10 9.46 -13.31 9.13
N VAL A 11 8.93 -13.76 8.00
CA VAL A 11 9.69 -13.82 6.74
C VAL A 11 10.11 -12.40 6.39
N PHE A 12 11.41 -12.14 6.31
CA PHE A 12 11.91 -10.83 5.87
C PHE A 12 11.54 -10.63 4.40
N VAL A 13 10.56 -9.76 4.15
CA VAL A 13 10.18 -9.35 2.80
C VAL A 13 10.88 -8.03 2.48
N PRO A 14 11.69 -7.97 1.40
CA PRO A 14 12.36 -6.73 1.02
C PRO A 14 11.37 -5.58 0.75
N GLN A 15 11.64 -4.40 1.32
CA GLN A 15 10.77 -3.22 1.21
C GLN A 15 10.51 -2.81 -0.25
N LYS A 16 11.46 -3.11 -1.14
CA LYS A 16 11.35 -2.88 -2.59
C LYS A 16 10.12 -3.56 -3.20
N ILE A 17 9.70 -4.72 -2.69
CA ILE A 17 8.53 -5.45 -3.19
C ILE A 17 7.25 -4.64 -2.94
N PHE A 18 7.09 -4.10 -1.73
CA PHE A 18 5.92 -3.27 -1.38
C PHE A 18 5.91 -1.95 -2.16
N MET A 19 7.07 -1.32 -2.35
CA MET A 19 7.17 -0.11 -3.16
C MET A 19 6.86 -0.37 -4.65
N GLN A 20 7.32 -1.50 -5.19
CA GLN A 20 6.98 -1.92 -6.55
C GLN A 20 5.47 -2.07 -6.70
N ARG A 21 4.81 -2.66 -5.71
CA ARG A 21 3.36 -2.78 -5.67
C ARG A 21 2.66 -1.42 -5.60
N ALA A 22 3.14 -0.49 -4.78
CA ALA A 22 2.59 0.87 -4.73
C ALA A 22 2.69 1.59 -6.09
N ILE A 23 3.78 1.41 -6.83
CA ILE A 23 3.96 1.95 -8.18
C ILE A 23 2.97 1.32 -9.18
N GLU A 24 2.73 0.01 -9.09
CA GLU A 24 1.72 -0.67 -9.92
C GLU A 24 0.31 -0.15 -9.65
N LEU A 25 -0.03 0.10 -8.39
CA LEU A 25 -1.29 0.71 -8.00
C LEU A 25 -1.42 2.13 -8.55
N ALA A 26 -0.38 2.96 -8.44
CA ALA A 26 -0.36 4.33 -8.95
C ALA A 26 -0.68 4.39 -10.46
N LYS A 27 -0.15 3.45 -11.26
CA LYS A 27 -0.39 3.40 -12.71
C LYS A 27 -1.87 3.23 -13.09
N LYS A 28 -2.71 2.69 -12.20
CA LYS A 28 -4.15 2.53 -12.44
C LYS A 28 -4.90 3.86 -12.55
N GLY A 29 -4.36 4.95 -11.98
CA GLY A 29 -4.90 6.31 -12.13
C GLY A 29 -4.56 6.99 -13.46
N GLY A 30 -3.80 6.32 -14.34
CA GLY A 30 -3.34 6.87 -15.62
C GLY A 30 -4.46 7.49 -16.46
N GLY A 31 -4.28 8.75 -16.86
CA GLY A 31 -5.23 9.49 -17.69
C GLY A 31 -6.45 10.06 -16.96
N LYS A 32 -6.63 9.80 -15.65
CA LYS A 32 -7.79 10.26 -14.87
C LYS A 32 -7.46 11.24 -13.75
N VAL A 33 -6.22 11.24 -13.29
CA VAL A 33 -5.82 12.00 -12.09
C VAL A 33 -5.32 13.43 -12.38
N HIS A 34 -4.96 13.76 -13.62
CA HIS A 34 -4.43 15.08 -13.96
C HIS A 34 -5.39 16.20 -13.50
N PRO A 35 -4.91 17.30 -12.89
CA PRO A 35 -3.50 17.72 -12.70
C PRO A 35 -2.76 17.06 -11.53
N ASN A 36 -3.42 16.22 -10.74
CA ASN A 36 -2.81 15.55 -9.59
C ASN A 36 -1.87 14.43 -10.06
N PRO A 37 -0.87 14.06 -9.25
CA PRO A 37 0.05 12.97 -9.57
C PRO A 37 -0.60 11.60 -9.49
N LEU A 38 0.02 10.62 -10.15
CA LEU A 38 -0.25 9.21 -9.92
C LEU A 38 0.32 8.81 -8.55
N VAL A 39 -0.53 8.35 -7.65
CA VAL A 39 -0.13 7.90 -6.31
C VAL A 39 -0.77 6.55 -6.02
N GLY A 40 0.01 5.63 -5.47
CA GLY A 40 -0.43 4.35 -4.93
C GLY A 40 0.14 4.17 -3.54
N ALA A 41 -0.59 3.46 -2.69
CA ALA A 41 -0.25 3.23 -1.28
C ALA A 41 -0.49 1.77 -0.92
N VAL A 42 0.37 1.25 -0.04
CA VAL A 42 0.30 -0.10 0.49
C VAL A 42 0.51 0.01 2.00
N ILE A 43 -0.34 -0.67 2.77
CA ILE A 43 -0.16 -0.82 4.22
C ILE A 43 0.29 -2.26 4.47
N GLU A 44 1.43 -2.39 5.11
CA GLU A 44 2.08 -3.67 5.40
C GLU A 44 2.12 -3.90 6.90
N LYS A 45 1.94 -5.15 7.30
CA LYS A 45 2.11 -5.62 8.67
C LYS A 45 2.63 -7.06 8.65
N ASP A 46 3.74 -7.29 9.36
CA ASP A 46 4.36 -8.60 9.58
C ASP A 46 4.68 -9.38 8.28
N GLY A 47 5.23 -8.68 7.29
CA GLY A 47 5.57 -9.19 5.97
C GLY A 47 4.40 -9.30 4.99
N LYS A 48 3.20 -8.86 5.38
CA LYS A 48 1.96 -9.02 4.60
C LYS A 48 1.31 -7.67 4.29
N ILE A 49 0.91 -7.50 3.03
CA ILE A 49 0.04 -6.38 2.64
C ILE A 49 -1.34 -6.59 3.27
N ILE A 50 -1.77 -5.67 4.12
CA ILE A 50 -3.09 -5.68 4.76
C ILE A 50 -4.07 -4.72 4.09
N ALA A 51 -3.58 -3.73 3.35
CA ALA A 51 -4.43 -2.84 2.56
C ALA A 51 -3.67 -2.19 1.40
N GLU A 52 -4.43 -1.76 0.39
CA GLU A 52 -3.94 -1.15 -0.84
C GLU A 52 -4.87 -0.02 -1.27
N GLY A 53 -4.31 1.02 -1.87
CA GLY A 53 -5.08 2.13 -2.41
C GLY A 53 -4.34 2.86 -3.52
N PHE A 54 -5.10 3.61 -4.33
CA PHE A 54 -4.54 4.51 -5.33
C PHE A 54 -5.44 5.72 -5.56
N HIS A 55 -4.89 6.81 -6.11
CA HIS A 55 -5.70 7.95 -6.50
C HIS A 55 -6.44 7.62 -7.81
N HIS A 56 -7.75 7.43 -7.74
CA HIS A 56 -8.55 6.91 -8.85
C HIS A 56 -8.78 7.94 -9.97
N GLU A 57 -9.06 9.19 -9.59
CA GLU A 57 -9.38 10.30 -10.49
C GLU A 57 -9.26 11.65 -9.76
N TYR A 58 -9.20 12.73 -10.53
CA TYR A 58 -9.16 14.09 -10.00
C TYR A 58 -10.33 14.38 -9.04
N GLY A 59 -10.01 14.93 -7.85
CA GLY A 59 -11.00 15.28 -6.82
C GLY A 59 -11.40 14.14 -5.88
N ASN A 60 -11.03 12.89 -6.18
CA ASN A 60 -11.28 11.75 -5.30
C ASN A 60 -10.24 11.61 -4.18
N LEU A 61 -10.45 10.60 -3.33
CA LEU A 61 -9.53 10.27 -2.23
C LEU A 61 -8.09 10.09 -2.71
N HIS A 62 -7.15 10.57 -1.89
CA HIS A 62 -5.74 10.23 -2.06
C HIS A 62 -5.52 8.73 -1.77
N ALA A 63 -4.41 8.18 -2.28
CA ALA A 63 -4.11 6.76 -2.18
C ALA A 63 -4.06 6.24 -0.74
N GLU A 64 -3.52 7.03 0.20
CA GLU A 64 -3.39 6.68 1.61
C GLU A 64 -4.76 6.54 2.26
N ARG A 65 -5.70 7.44 1.92
CA ARG A 65 -7.06 7.40 2.44
C ARG A 65 -7.88 6.29 1.80
N ASP A 66 -7.65 6.01 0.51
CA ASP A 66 -8.22 4.87 -0.20
C ASP A 66 -7.78 3.53 0.40
N ALA A 67 -6.51 3.42 0.82
CA ALA A 67 -5.97 2.24 1.50
C ALA A 67 -6.47 2.04 2.94
N LEU A 68 -7.05 3.08 3.57
CA LEU A 68 -7.58 3.04 4.94
C LEU A 68 -9.11 2.90 5.00
N LYS A 69 -9.75 2.49 3.90
CA LYS A 69 -11.19 2.23 3.84
C LYS A 69 -11.60 1.05 4.72
#